data_AF-A3TVC7-F1
#
_entry.id   AF-A3TVC7-F1
#
_cell.length_a   1.000
_cell.length_b   1.000
_cell.length_c   1.000
_cell.angle_alpha   90.00
_cell.angle_beta   90.00
_cell.angle_gamma   90.00
#
_symmetry.space_group_name_H-M   'P 1'
#
loop_
_entity.id
_entity.type
_entity.pdbx_description
1 polymer ?
#
loop_
_entity_poly.entity_id
_entity_poly.type
_entity_poly.pdbx_seq_one_letter_code
_entity_poly.pdbx_strand_id
1 'polypeptide(L)'
;MTQQQLAERVGIKFQQIQKYETGANRVSASRLWDIADALEVSVSFFFEGLNEEDTKASNKIPADILGDKEALDLVRSYYAIPEAQRRRLFELARVLSDVA
;
A
#
# COMPACT_ATOMS: atom_id res chain seq x y z
N MET A 1 -4.85 3.33 -25.72
CA MET A 1 -4.22 2.01 -25.86
C MET A 1 -5.30 0.99 -26.17
N THR A 2 -5.19 0.18 -27.22
CA THR A 2 -6.05 -1.00 -27.42
C THR A 2 -5.47 -2.22 -26.73
N GLN A 3 -6.28 -3.23 -26.43
CA GLN A 3 -5.81 -4.51 -25.87
C GLN A 3 -4.73 -5.17 -26.75
N GLN A 4 -4.81 -5.04 -28.08
CA GLN A 4 -3.81 -5.59 -28.99
C GLN A 4 -2.47 -4.85 -28.87
N GLN A 5 -2.52 -3.51 -28.81
CA GLN A 5 -1.34 -2.69 -28.58
C GLN A 5 -0.68 -2.99 -27.23
N LEU A 6 -1.48 -3.17 -26.16
CA LEU A 6 -0.96 -3.55 -24.85
C LEU A 6 -0.28 -4.92 -24.88
N ALA A 7 -0.90 -5.90 -25.55
CA ALA A 7 -0.35 -7.24 -25.68
C ALA A 7 0.99 -7.24 -26.44
N GLU A 8 1.11 -6.44 -27.50
CA GLU A 8 2.37 -6.24 -28.23
C GLU A 8 3.45 -5.59 -27.35
N ARG A 9 3.10 -4.54 -26.59
CA ARG A 9 4.03 -3.85 -25.67
C ARG A 9 4.55 -4.76 -24.56
N VAL A 10 3.69 -5.65 -24.04
CA VAL A 10 4.01 -6.61 -22.96
C VAL A 10 4.63 -7.92 -23.49
N GLY A 11 4.57 -8.15 -24.81
CA GLY A 11 5.11 -9.36 -25.45
C GLY A 11 4.28 -10.62 -25.19
N ILE A 12 2.94 -10.50 -25.16
CA ILE A 12 2.00 -11.62 -25.00
C ILE A 12 0.92 -11.60 -26.08
N LYS A 13 0.16 -12.70 -26.20
CA LYS A 13 -0.97 -12.75 -27.13
C LYS A 13 -2.12 -11.88 -26.64
N PHE A 14 -2.80 -11.19 -27.55
CA PHE A 14 -4.01 -10.40 -27.27
C PHE A 14 -5.06 -11.15 -26.44
N GLN A 15 -5.32 -12.42 -26.78
CA GLN A 15 -6.27 -13.26 -26.05
C GLN A 15 -5.88 -13.43 -24.56
N GLN A 16 -4.60 -13.33 -24.22
CA GLN A 16 -4.14 -13.42 -22.84
C GLN A 16 -4.49 -12.15 -22.05
N ILE A 17 -4.39 -10.96 -22.66
CA ILE A 17 -4.88 -9.71 -22.07
C ILE A 17 -6.39 -9.82 -21.80
N GLN A 18 -7.18 -10.32 -22.76
CA GLN A 18 -8.61 -10.56 -22.54
C GLN A 18 -8.89 -11.51 -21.36
N LYS A 19 -8.09 -12.57 -21.19
CA LYS A 19 -8.23 -13.48 -20.06
C LYS A 19 -7.84 -12.85 -18.73
N TYR A 20 -6.92 -11.89 -18.72
CA TYR A 20 -6.59 -11.11 -17.53
C TYR A 20 -7.71 -10.13 -17.18
N GLU A 21 -8.26 -9.42 -18.15
CA GLU A 21 -9.36 -8.47 -17.93
C GLU A 21 -10.65 -9.15 -17.46
N THR A 22 -10.97 -10.32 -18.00
CA THR A 22 -12.14 -11.11 -17.58
C THR A 22 -11.93 -11.90 -16.30
N GLY A 23 -10.72 -11.88 -15.73
CA GLY A 23 -10.36 -12.66 -14.54
C GLY A 23 -10.30 -14.18 -14.75
N ALA A 24 -10.46 -14.66 -15.98
CA ALA A 24 -10.35 -16.07 -16.33
C ALA A 24 -8.95 -16.64 -16.02
N ASN A 25 -7.92 -15.81 -16.12
CA ASN A 25 -6.54 -16.13 -15.73
C ASN A 25 -6.03 -15.15 -14.68
N ARG A 26 -5.26 -15.65 -13.71
CA ARG A 26 -4.50 -14.81 -12.78
C ARG A 26 -3.29 -14.19 -13.47
N VAL A 27 -2.96 -12.97 -13.06
CA VAL A 27 -1.76 -12.24 -13.51
C VAL A 27 -0.63 -12.51 -12.52
N SER A 28 0.57 -12.85 -12.99
CA SER A 28 1.75 -12.95 -12.13
C SER A 28 2.29 -11.56 -11.78
N ALA A 29 3.03 -11.43 -10.68
CA ALA A 29 3.59 -10.13 -10.27
C ALA A 29 4.48 -9.49 -11.36
N SER A 30 5.34 -10.28 -12.01
CA SER A 30 6.16 -9.81 -13.13
C SER A 30 5.30 -9.28 -14.29
N ARG A 31 4.19 -9.96 -14.61
CA ARG A 31 3.30 -9.51 -15.69
C ARG A 31 2.52 -8.26 -15.32
N LEU A 32 2.10 -8.15 -14.07
CA LEU A 32 1.44 -6.95 -13.58
C LEU A 32 2.37 -5.74 -13.64
N TRP A 33 3.67 -5.94 -13.36
CA TRP A 33 4.69 -4.91 -13.51
C TRP A 33 4.89 -4.49 -14.98
N ASP A 34 5.03 -5.44 -15.92
CA ASP A 34 5.14 -5.12 -17.35
C ASP A 34 3.92 -4.32 -17.86
N ILE A 35 2.72 -4.69 -17.39
CA ILE A 35 1.47 -4.01 -17.75
C ILE A 35 1.43 -2.59 -17.15
N ALA A 36 1.90 -2.41 -15.92
CA ALA A 36 1.99 -1.10 -15.28
C ALA A 36 2.92 -0.15 -16.04
N ASP A 37 4.10 -0.64 -16.41
CA ASP A 37 5.08 0.09 -17.23
C ASP A 37 4.50 0.46 -18.60
N ALA A 38 3.86 -0.51 -19.28
CA ALA A 38 3.23 -0.29 -20.57
C ALA A 38 2.06 0.73 -20.54
N LEU A 39 1.40 0.90 -19.39
CA LEU A 39 0.32 1.85 -19.16
C LEU A 39 0.78 3.15 -18.48
N GLU A 40 2.07 3.27 -18.18
CA GLU A 40 2.69 4.46 -17.55
C GLU A 40 2.04 4.81 -16.19
N VAL A 41 1.69 3.79 -15.40
CA VAL A 41 1.14 3.91 -14.05
C VAL A 41 2.00 3.18 -13.03
N SER A 42 1.91 3.60 -11.75
CA SER A 42 2.49 2.80 -10.66
C SER A 42 1.79 1.45 -10.57
N VAL A 43 2.53 0.38 -10.28
CA VAL A 43 1.93 -0.97 -10.07
C VAL A 43 0.88 -0.98 -8.95
N SER A 44 0.98 -0.04 -7.99
CA SER A 44 -0.01 0.14 -6.91
C SER A 44 -1.41 0.50 -7.43
N PHE A 45 -1.50 1.12 -8.61
CA PHE A 45 -2.76 1.54 -9.24
C PHE A 45 -3.77 0.38 -9.34
N PHE A 46 -3.30 -0.82 -9.68
CA PHE A 46 -4.16 -2.01 -9.83
C PHE A 46 -4.76 -2.53 -8.51
N PHE A 47 -4.29 -2.02 -7.38
CA PHE A 47 -4.77 -2.40 -6.04
C PHE A 47 -5.51 -1.25 -5.35
N GLU A 48 -5.67 -0.10 -6.00
CA GLU A 48 -6.50 1.00 -5.49
C GLU A 48 -7.95 0.53 -5.32
N GLY A 49 -8.58 0.89 -4.21
CA GLY A 49 -9.93 0.43 -3.85
C GLY A 49 -10.01 -0.98 -3.24
N LEU A 50 -9.00 -1.83 -3.36
CA LEU A 50 -8.97 -3.13 -2.66
C LEU A 50 -8.74 -2.98 -1.14
N ASN A 51 -8.16 -1.85 -0.72
CA ASN A 51 -7.84 -1.56 0.68
C ASN A 51 -9.06 -1.14 1.53
N GLU A 52 -10.25 -1.01 0.96
CA GLU A 52 -11.42 -0.55 1.73
C GLU A 52 -12.07 -1.67 2.55
N GLU A 53 -11.93 -2.94 2.14
CA GLU A 53 -12.59 -4.07 2.81
C GLU A 53 -11.67 -4.86 3.76
N ASP A 54 -10.38 -5.04 3.43
CA ASP A 54 -9.47 -5.89 4.24
C ASP A 54 -8.70 -5.15 5.34
N THR A 55 -8.66 -3.81 5.31
CA THR A 55 -7.87 -3.03 6.29
C THR A 55 -8.62 -2.71 7.58
N LYS A 56 -9.77 -3.35 7.86
CA LYS A 56 -10.42 -3.26 9.19
C LYS A 56 -9.66 -4.03 10.28
N ALA A 57 -8.70 -4.89 9.91
CA ALA A 57 -8.00 -5.78 10.85
C ALA A 57 -6.51 -5.47 11.09
N SER A 58 -5.91 -4.45 10.45
CA SER A 58 -4.50 -4.14 10.70
C SER A 58 -4.27 -2.63 10.83
N ASN A 59 -4.21 -2.18 12.09
CA ASN A 59 -3.51 -0.98 12.56
C ASN A 59 -3.51 0.25 11.63
N LYS A 60 -4.70 0.75 11.26
CA LYS A 60 -4.78 2.14 10.77
C LYS A 60 -4.55 3.06 11.95
N ILE A 61 -3.36 3.66 12.01
CA ILE A 61 -3.17 5.02 12.53
C ILE A 61 -4.38 5.83 12.01
N PRO A 62 -5.29 6.31 12.89
CA PRO A 62 -6.44 7.07 12.44
C PRO A 62 -6.00 8.16 11.47
N ALA A 63 -6.64 8.27 10.30
CA ALA A 63 -6.34 9.32 9.33
C ALA A 63 -6.47 10.73 9.95
N ASP A 64 -7.18 10.82 11.09
CA ASP A 64 -7.37 12.00 11.91
C ASP A 64 -6.15 12.39 12.78
N ILE A 65 -5.09 11.57 12.85
CA ILE A 65 -3.85 11.91 13.59
C ILE A 65 -3.18 13.17 13.02
N LEU A 66 -3.38 13.48 11.75
CA LEU A 66 -2.89 14.72 11.13
C LEU A 66 -3.79 15.92 11.40
N GLY A 67 -5.05 15.71 11.81
CA GLY A 67 -5.99 16.74 12.25
C GLY A 67 -5.92 17.01 13.76
N ASP A 68 -5.49 16.01 14.52
CA ASP A 68 -5.29 16.10 15.95
C ASP A 68 -3.95 16.78 16.27
N LYS A 69 -4.04 18.05 16.69
CA LYS A 69 -2.90 18.88 17.09
C LYS A 69 -2.06 18.19 18.17
N GLU A 70 -2.69 17.44 19.07
CA GLU A 70 -2.00 16.73 20.15
C GLU A 70 -1.15 15.59 19.61
N ALA A 71 -1.65 14.84 18.63
CA ALA A 71 -0.92 13.75 17.99
C ALA A 71 0.28 14.26 17.17
N LEU A 72 0.14 15.38 16.47
CA LEU A 72 1.25 16.03 15.76
C LEU A 72 2.33 16.54 16.72
N ASP A 73 1.94 17.16 17.83
CA ASP A 73 2.89 17.63 18.85
C ASP A 73 3.61 16.47 19.52
N LEU A 74 2.94 15.33 19.72
CA LEU A 74 3.56 14.09 20.20
C LEU A 74 4.58 13.54 19.19
N VAL A 75 4.26 13.49 17.89
CA VAL A 75 5.18 13.02 16.85
C VAL A 75 6.41 13.92 16.75
N ARG A 76 6.23 15.24 16.80
CA ARG A 76 7.35 16.20 16.81
C ARG A 76 8.23 16.02 18.05
N SER A 77 7.62 15.87 19.22
CA SER A 77 8.33 15.63 20.47
C SER A 77 9.07 14.29 20.45
N TYR A 78 8.49 13.25 19.84
CA TYR A 78 9.12 11.95 19.68
C TYR A 78 10.42 12.04 18.86
N TYR A 79 10.41 12.75 17.73
CA TYR A 79 11.61 12.91 16.90
C TYR A 79 12.68 13.83 17.51
N ALA A 80 12.30 14.71 18.44
CA ALA A 80 13.25 15.54 19.21
C ALA A 80 14.03 14.75 20.28
N ILE A 81 13.59 13.53 20.61
CA ILE A 81 14.22 12.68 21.62
C ILE A 81 15.39 11.89 20.99
N PRO A 82 16.57 11.80 21.65
CA PRO A 82 17.67 11.00 21.13
C PRO A 82 17.32 9.50 21.10
N GLU A 83 17.92 8.77 20.16
CA GLU A 83 17.48 7.41 19.79
C GLU A 83 17.45 6.42 20.97
N ALA A 84 18.43 6.51 21.87
CA ALA A 84 18.51 5.65 23.04
C ALA A 84 17.31 5.82 24.00
N GLN A 85 16.78 7.04 24.11
CA GLN A 85 15.63 7.38 24.94
C GLN A 85 14.31 7.04 24.24
N ARG A 86 14.24 7.20 22.91
CA ARG A 86 13.07 6.77 22.10
C ARG A 86 12.76 5.30 22.28
N ARG A 87 13.78 4.45 22.34
CA ARG A 87 13.60 3.01 22.55
C ARG A 87 12.99 2.69 23.91
N ARG A 88 13.40 3.37 24.97
CA ARG A 88 12.81 3.21 26.31
C ARG A 88 11.37 3.69 26.39
N LEU A 89 11.07 4.81 25.73
CA LEU A 89 9.71 5.33 25.62
C LEU A 89 8.79 4.36 24.87
N PHE A 90 9.30 3.74 23.80
CA PHE A 90 8.57 2.73 23.03
C PHE A 90 8.24 1.49 23.87
N GLU A 91 9.21 0.98 24.65
CA GLU A 91 8.97 -0.13 25.58
C GLU A 91 7.90 0.22 26.63
N LEU A 92 7.94 1.44 27.19
CA LEU A 92 6.92 1.90 28.13
C LEU A 92 5.53 1.96 27.49
N ALA A 93 5.42 2.55 26.30
CA ALA A 93 4.16 2.66 25.58
C ALA A 93 3.55 1.27 25.27
N ARG A 94 4.41 0.31 24.92
CA ARG A 94 4.01 -1.09 24.67
C ARG A 94 3.49 -1.78 25.94
N VAL A 95 4.18 -1.61 27.06
CA VAL A 95 3.72 -2.15 28.36
C VAL A 95 2.37 -1.56 28.76
N LEU A 96 2.15 -0.27 28.48
CA LEU A 96 0.87 0.38 28.76
C LEU A 96 -0.26 -0.09 27.83
N SER A 97 0.03 -0.42 26.56
CA SER A 97 -1.00 -0.90 25.63
C SER A 97 -1.42 -2.36 25.90
N ASP A 98 -0.52 -3.20 26.40
CA ASP A 98 -0.82 -4.60 26.71
C ASP A 98 -1.74 -4.77 27.95
N VAL A 99 -1.97 -3.70 28.72
CA VAL A 99 -2.80 -3.70 29.94
C VAL A 99 -4.23 -3.20 29.67
N ALA A 100 -4.53 -2.67 28.48
CA ALA A 100 -5.85 -2.16 28.08
C ALA A 100 -6.65 -3.20 27.27
#